data_AF-A0A061IZK2-F1
#
_entry.id   AF-A0A061IZK2-F1
#
_cell.length_a   1.000
_cell.length_b   1.000
_cell.length_c   1.000
_cell.angle_alpha   90.00
_cell.angle_beta   90.00
_cell.angle_gamma   90.00
#
_symmetry.space_group_name_H-M   'P 1'
#
loop_
_entity.id
_entity.type
_entity.pdbx_description
1 polymer ?
#
loop_
_entity_poly.entity_id
_entity_poly.type
_entity_poly.pdbx_seq_one_letter_code
_entity_poly.pdbx_strand_id
1 'polypeptide(L)'
;MRRSRVSQYYWSRYRMPTQMPRFDGPAPVAAPQSMNSTKTNEFIDPIDDKFPVSIRGPLVRPDVPEDQYVDSWYVCTSMTHHLGDYRPWSASAPPNAYRFRPHNEFDAKGGEYVQYMRQFARHDPHKSRGKGQKGFPFRDAYLTKMNEANGITRPPTLETIMDRAVQQKHQHTHVLIPMQVQRDVGRSEAPLPCAGNIPVDSSRFPFRWKTEDWYEYEVAKVRNGRFVFENTEEDGIHGSEVTYKIVLEGFWDHHVMKLADDVCIVPQGCGSSNYRGETWRGATRHGRPFRGCRRSGADRHL
;
A
#
# COMPACT_ATOMS: atom_id res chain seq x y z
N MET A 1 59.20 -25.11 4.89
CA MET A 1 58.14 -24.09 4.93
C MET A 1 57.92 -23.61 6.36
N ARG A 2 58.48 -22.45 6.73
CA ARG A 2 58.25 -21.82 8.04
C ARG A 2 56.84 -21.24 8.06
N ARG A 3 55.93 -21.82 8.86
CA ARG A 3 54.66 -21.19 9.25
C ARG A 3 55.01 -19.95 10.09
N SER A 4 54.97 -18.76 9.48
CA SER A 4 55.09 -17.51 10.25
C SER A 4 53.90 -17.42 11.20
N ARG A 5 54.15 -17.62 12.50
CA ARG A 5 53.22 -17.26 13.58
C ARG A 5 53.11 -15.73 13.59
N VAL A 6 52.22 -15.19 12.75
CA VAL A 6 51.80 -13.79 12.88
C VAL A 6 51.03 -13.72 14.19
N SER A 7 51.60 -13.05 15.19
CA SER A 7 50.89 -12.69 16.42
C SER A 7 49.59 -11.98 16.02
N GLN A 8 48.45 -12.59 16.34
CA GLN A 8 47.14 -12.04 16.04
C GLN A 8 46.83 -10.92 17.03
N TYR A 9 47.42 -9.75 16.82
CA TYR A 9 46.95 -8.53 17.47
C TYR A 9 45.56 -8.17 16.92
N TYR A 10 44.69 -7.58 17.73
CA TYR A 10 43.39 -7.08 17.28
C TYR A 10 43.52 -6.12 16.07
N TRP A 11 44.61 -5.37 16.01
CA TRP A 11 44.89 -4.45 14.89
C TRP A 11 45.28 -5.15 13.58
N SER A 12 45.67 -6.43 13.61
CA SER A 12 45.99 -7.20 12.41
C SER A 12 44.78 -7.37 11.46
N ARG A 13 43.56 -7.09 11.94
CA ARG A 13 42.31 -7.05 11.14
C ARG A 13 42.26 -5.89 10.14
N TYR A 14 42.90 -4.76 10.46
CA TYR A 14 42.83 -3.54 9.65
C TYR A 14 43.97 -3.41 8.63
N ARG A 15 44.72 -4.50 8.40
CA ARG A 15 45.74 -4.53 7.34
C ARG A 15 45.05 -4.52 5.98
N MET A 16 45.64 -3.82 5.02
CA MET A 16 45.15 -3.79 3.65
C MET A 16 45.26 -5.20 3.05
N PRO A 17 44.14 -5.87 2.71
CA PRO A 17 44.17 -7.23 2.18
C PRO A 17 44.71 -7.25 0.74
N THR A 18 44.54 -6.14 0.02
CA THR A 18 44.94 -5.95 -1.36
C THR A 18 45.78 -4.68 -1.48
N GLN A 19 46.67 -4.64 -2.47
CA GLN A 19 47.41 -3.42 -2.79
C GLN A 19 46.45 -2.40 -3.40
N MET A 20 46.34 -1.23 -2.77
CA MET A 20 45.51 -0.13 -3.28
C MET A 20 46.06 0.42 -4.59
N PRO A 21 45.19 0.88 -5.51
CA PRO A 21 45.61 1.46 -6.78
C PRO A 21 46.48 2.70 -6.54
N ARG A 22 47.54 2.86 -7.34
CA ARG A 22 48.42 4.04 -7.31
C ARG A 22 47.82 5.17 -8.15
N PHE A 23 48.18 6.40 -7.81
CA PHE A 23 47.79 7.60 -8.55
C PHE A 23 48.80 7.90 -9.66
N ASP A 24 48.74 7.14 -10.76
CA ASP A 24 49.76 7.17 -11.81
C ASP A 24 49.53 8.25 -12.90
N GLY A 25 48.32 8.81 -12.99
CA GLY A 25 47.89 9.62 -14.13
C GLY A 25 47.48 11.07 -13.82
N PRO A 26 47.17 11.86 -14.86
CA PRO A 26 46.66 13.23 -14.71
C PRO A 26 45.23 13.25 -14.13
N ALA A 27 44.73 14.44 -13.83
CA ALA A 27 43.35 14.64 -13.38
C ALA A 27 42.32 14.07 -14.39
N PRO A 28 41.13 13.63 -13.93
CA PRO A 28 40.10 13.07 -14.80
C PRO A 28 39.55 14.12 -15.78
N VAL A 29 38.85 13.64 -16.80
CA VAL A 29 38.26 14.47 -17.85
C VAL A 29 37.34 15.53 -17.25
N ALA A 30 37.48 16.78 -17.69
CA ALA A 30 36.71 17.94 -17.22
C ALA A 30 36.79 18.20 -15.70
N ALA A 31 37.82 17.68 -15.00
CA ALA A 31 38.00 17.91 -13.57
C ALA A 31 37.99 19.41 -13.21
N PRO A 32 37.46 19.79 -12.04
CA PRO A 32 37.41 21.17 -11.60
C PRO A 32 38.83 21.71 -11.34
N GLN A 33 39.40 22.42 -12.32
CA GLN A 33 40.65 23.16 -12.17
C GLN A 33 40.34 24.59 -11.75
N SER A 34 40.72 24.97 -10.53
CA SER A 34 40.45 26.31 -10.01
C SER A 34 41.42 27.34 -10.62
N MET A 35 40.85 28.31 -11.34
CA MET A 35 41.54 29.53 -11.75
C MET A 35 41.06 30.72 -10.90
N ASN A 36 41.61 31.92 -11.14
CA ASN A 36 41.23 33.13 -10.41
C ASN A 36 39.70 33.30 -10.38
N SER A 37 39.12 33.41 -9.18
CA SER A 37 37.68 33.60 -8.90
C SER A 37 36.72 32.47 -9.34
N THR A 38 37.18 31.22 -9.42
CA THR A 38 36.31 30.06 -9.72
C THR A 38 35.66 29.50 -8.45
N LYS A 39 34.33 29.34 -8.44
CA LYS A 39 33.63 28.54 -7.42
C LYS A 39 33.57 27.08 -7.87
N THR A 40 34.49 26.26 -7.39
CA THR A 40 34.59 24.83 -7.72
C THR A 40 33.81 23.98 -6.72
N ASN A 41 33.19 22.90 -7.19
CA ASN A 41 32.55 21.90 -6.36
C ASN A 41 33.09 20.53 -6.79
N GLU A 42 33.67 19.76 -5.85
CA GLU A 42 34.21 18.44 -6.14
C GLU A 42 33.13 17.37 -6.33
N PHE A 43 31.88 17.65 -5.91
CA PHE A 43 30.78 16.69 -5.88
C PHE A 43 29.89 16.73 -7.13
N ILE A 44 29.76 17.88 -7.79
CA ILE A 44 28.90 18.02 -8.97
C ILE A 44 29.66 17.56 -10.21
N ASP A 45 29.06 16.63 -10.96
CA ASP A 45 29.62 16.22 -12.26
C ASP A 45 29.52 17.40 -13.25
N PRO A 46 30.65 17.92 -13.76
CA PRO A 46 30.67 19.09 -14.64
C PRO A 46 30.09 18.79 -16.03
N ILE A 47 30.02 17.52 -16.44
CA ILE A 47 29.50 17.08 -17.73
C ILE A 47 28.00 16.83 -17.61
N ASP A 48 27.59 15.96 -16.68
CA ASP A 48 26.21 15.49 -16.59
C ASP A 48 25.25 16.55 -16.03
N ASP A 49 25.71 17.41 -15.11
CA ASP A 49 24.85 18.47 -14.59
C ASP A 49 24.63 19.60 -15.60
N LYS A 50 25.66 19.90 -16.41
CA LYS A 50 25.56 20.89 -17.49
C LYS A 50 24.66 20.43 -18.64
N PHE A 51 24.45 19.12 -18.77
CA PHE A 51 23.60 18.55 -19.80
C PHE A 51 22.13 18.98 -19.60
N PRO A 52 21.45 19.46 -20.66
CA PRO A 52 20.17 20.15 -20.51
C PRO A 52 19.07 19.20 -20.00
N VAL A 53 18.32 19.66 -18.99
CA VAL A 53 17.20 18.92 -18.36
C VAL A 53 16.12 18.54 -19.37
N SER A 54 15.94 19.30 -20.45
CA SER A 54 15.05 18.94 -21.56
C SER A 54 15.41 17.61 -22.24
N ILE A 55 16.68 17.18 -22.17
CA ILE A 55 17.16 15.93 -22.75
C ILE A 55 17.35 14.86 -21.66
N ARG A 56 18.08 15.14 -20.57
CA ARG A 56 18.30 14.15 -19.49
C ARG A 56 17.08 13.88 -18.61
N GLY A 57 16.10 14.78 -18.62
CA GLY A 57 14.96 14.74 -17.71
C GLY A 57 15.34 15.16 -16.29
N PRO A 58 14.35 15.16 -15.38
CA PRO A 58 14.53 15.59 -13.98
C PRO A 58 15.08 14.48 -13.06
N LEU A 59 15.45 13.32 -13.62
CA LEU A 59 15.83 12.15 -12.84
C LEU A 59 17.28 12.25 -12.34
N VAL A 60 17.48 12.00 -11.05
CA VAL A 60 18.82 11.91 -10.41
C VAL A 60 19.25 10.45 -10.25
N ARG A 61 18.29 9.53 -10.21
CA ARG A 61 18.46 8.08 -10.08
C ARG A 61 17.49 7.37 -11.03
N PRO A 62 17.72 6.10 -11.40
CA PRO A 62 16.81 5.34 -12.25
C PRO A 62 15.36 5.39 -11.76
N ASP A 63 14.42 5.56 -12.71
CA ASP A 63 12.98 5.57 -12.44
C ASP A 63 12.48 4.13 -12.20
N VAL A 64 12.55 3.71 -10.94
CA VAL A 64 12.11 2.41 -10.44
C VAL A 64 11.37 2.60 -9.12
N PRO A 65 10.53 1.62 -8.71
CA PRO A 65 9.90 1.61 -7.40
C PRO A 65 10.87 1.95 -6.25
N GLU A 66 10.46 2.87 -5.37
CA GLU A 66 11.34 3.46 -4.37
C GLU A 66 11.77 2.50 -3.26
N ASP A 67 11.05 1.38 -3.10
CA ASP A 67 11.41 0.27 -2.20
C ASP A 67 12.78 -0.33 -2.53
N GLN A 68 13.28 -0.14 -3.75
CA GLN A 68 14.61 -0.57 -4.17
C GLN A 68 15.73 0.31 -3.59
N TYR A 69 15.42 1.54 -3.20
CA TYR A 69 16.38 2.51 -2.66
C TYR A 69 16.39 2.54 -1.14
N VAL A 70 17.54 2.93 -0.60
CA VAL A 70 17.79 3.20 0.82
C VAL A 70 18.56 4.49 0.91
N ASP A 71 18.10 5.38 1.77
CA ASP A 71 18.83 6.60 2.08
C ASP A 71 20.09 6.23 2.86
N SER A 72 21.25 6.56 2.30
CA SER A 72 22.54 6.14 2.84
C SER A 72 22.81 6.83 4.18
N TRP A 73 23.28 6.05 5.16
CA TRP A 73 23.86 6.64 6.36
C TRP A 73 25.21 7.29 6.02
N TYR A 74 25.51 8.44 6.63
CA TYR A 74 26.73 9.23 6.46
C TYR A 74 26.91 9.94 5.10
N VAL A 75 26.22 9.50 4.03
CA VAL A 75 26.34 10.06 2.68
C VAL A 75 25.00 10.65 2.23
N CYS A 76 25.00 11.87 1.71
CA CYS A 76 23.79 12.52 1.17
C CYS A 76 23.41 11.97 -0.22
N THR A 77 23.18 10.67 -0.31
CA THR A 77 22.73 9.97 -1.53
C THR A 77 21.84 8.79 -1.15
N SER A 78 21.10 8.26 -2.14
CA SER A 78 20.40 6.99 -1.99
C SER A 78 21.14 5.88 -2.73
N MET A 79 21.27 4.72 -2.09
CA MET A 79 21.83 3.53 -2.73
C MET A 79 20.76 2.45 -2.88
N THR A 80 20.96 1.51 -3.80
CA THR A 80 20.06 0.35 -3.89
C THR A 80 20.42 -0.69 -2.82
N HIS A 81 19.41 -1.29 -2.19
CA HIS A 81 19.63 -2.32 -1.15
C HIS A 81 20.01 -3.70 -1.72
N HIS A 82 19.99 -3.83 -3.04
CA HIS A 82 20.52 -4.95 -3.81
C HIS A 82 21.50 -4.35 -4.84
N LEU A 83 22.72 -4.86 -4.88
CA LEU A 83 23.83 -4.24 -5.59
C LEU A 83 23.62 -4.31 -7.10
N GLY A 84 23.23 -3.18 -7.71
CA GLY A 84 23.21 -2.97 -9.17
C GLY A 84 22.12 -3.71 -9.95
N ASP A 85 21.28 -4.50 -9.29
CA ASP A 85 20.08 -5.08 -9.91
C ASP A 85 18.94 -4.05 -9.89
N TYR A 86 18.05 -4.10 -10.87
CA TYR A 86 16.89 -3.22 -10.93
C TYR A 86 15.69 -4.02 -11.42
N ARG A 87 14.54 -3.77 -10.78
CA ARG A 87 13.25 -4.30 -11.23
C ARG A 87 12.39 -3.15 -11.76
N PRO A 88 11.81 -3.28 -12.96
CA PRO A 88 10.95 -2.24 -13.51
C PRO A 88 9.64 -2.15 -12.71
N TRP A 89 8.93 -1.03 -12.84
CA TRP A 89 7.57 -0.83 -12.29
C TRP A 89 6.60 -1.99 -12.58
N SER A 90 6.75 -2.65 -13.74
CA SER A 90 5.92 -3.79 -14.13
C SER A 90 6.08 -5.03 -13.26
N ALA A 91 7.20 -5.17 -12.54
CA ALA A 91 7.44 -6.32 -11.66
C ALA A 91 6.70 -6.21 -10.31
N SER A 92 6.33 -5.00 -9.90
CA SER A 92 5.66 -4.74 -8.62
C SER A 92 4.17 -5.05 -8.64
N ALA A 93 3.57 -5.15 -9.83
CA ALA A 93 2.13 -5.31 -10.01
C ALA A 93 1.79 -6.66 -10.68
N PRO A 94 0.53 -7.12 -10.59
CA PRO A 94 0.08 -8.25 -11.39
C PRO A 94 0.30 -8.02 -12.90
N PRO A 95 0.38 -9.11 -13.70
CA PRO A 95 0.51 -8.99 -15.16
C PRO A 95 -0.60 -8.12 -15.76
N ASN A 96 -0.22 -7.20 -16.66
CA ASN A 96 -1.12 -6.25 -17.33
C ASN A 96 -1.97 -5.38 -16.39
N ALA A 97 -1.47 -5.09 -15.18
CA ALA A 97 -2.16 -4.21 -14.24
C ALA A 97 -2.21 -2.76 -14.75
N TYR A 98 -3.41 -2.19 -14.82
CA TYR A 98 -3.60 -0.79 -15.20
C TYR A 98 -2.93 0.11 -14.16
N ARG A 99 -1.98 0.95 -14.61
CA ARG A 99 -1.18 1.85 -13.76
C ARG A 99 -0.42 1.13 -12.63
N PHE A 100 0.05 -0.10 -12.86
CA PHE A 100 0.81 -0.90 -11.90
C PHE A 100 0.11 -1.06 -10.54
N ARG A 101 -1.23 -1.16 -10.55
CA ARG A 101 -2.03 -1.27 -9.31
C ARG A 101 -2.20 -2.72 -8.86
N PRO A 102 -2.39 -2.97 -7.55
CA PRO A 102 -2.74 -4.31 -7.04
C PRO A 102 -4.07 -4.86 -7.60
N HIS A 103 -5.00 -3.96 -7.93
CA HIS A 103 -6.30 -4.21 -8.55
C HIS A 103 -6.62 -3.05 -9.51
N ASN A 104 -7.26 -3.34 -10.65
CA ASN A 104 -7.50 -2.34 -11.69
C ASN A 104 -8.70 -1.43 -11.39
N GLU A 105 -9.67 -1.90 -10.61
CA GLU A 105 -10.99 -1.28 -10.46
C GLU A 105 -10.95 0.08 -9.76
N PHE A 106 -10.15 0.19 -8.69
CA PHE A 106 -10.12 1.37 -7.84
C PHE A 106 -8.68 1.81 -7.56
N ASP A 107 -8.51 3.07 -7.19
CA ASP A 107 -7.30 3.54 -6.55
C ASP A 107 -7.26 3.08 -5.08
N ALA A 108 -6.19 3.43 -4.35
CA ALA A 108 -6.03 3.00 -2.96
C ALA A 108 -7.21 3.45 -2.07
N LYS A 109 -7.64 4.71 -2.20
CA LYS A 109 -8.75 5.25 -1.39
C LYS A 109 -10.11 4.72 -1.81
N GLY A 110 -10.37 4.59 -3.11
CA GLY A 110 -11.57 3.91 -3.60
C GLY A 110 -11.65 2.47 -3.09
N GLY A 111 -10.54 1.74 -3.13
CA GLY A 111 -10.45 0.38 -2.59
C GLY A 111 -10.76 0.30 -1.09
N GLU A 112 -10.19 1.21 -0.29
CA GLU A 112 -10.45 1.30 1.15
C GLU A 112 -11.94 1.53 1.45
N TYR A 113 -12.57 2.54 0.84
CA TYR A 113 -13.98 2.85 1.11
C TYR A 113 -14.92 1.79 0.56
N VAL A 114 -14.65 1.20 -0.61
CA VAL A 114 -15.43 0.07 -1.14
C VAL A 114 -15.37 -1.11 -0.17
N GLN A 115 -14.18 -1.42 0.37
CA GLN A 115 -14.02 -2.46 1.38
C GLN A 115 -14.81 -2.14 2.64
N TYR A 116 -14.76 -0.91 3.14
CA TYR A 116 -15.51 -0.50 4.33
C TYR A 116 -17.03 -0.57 4.14
N MET A 117 -17.56 -0.12 3.00
CA MET A 117 -18.99 -0.23 2.70
C MET A 117 -19.44 -1.70 2.64
N ARG A 118 -18.64 -2.56 1.98
CA ARG A 118 -18.95 -4.00 1.91
C ARG A 118 -18.86 -4.68 3.28
N GLN A 119 -17.93 -4.28 4.13
CA GLN A 119 -17.82 -4.77 5.50
C GLN A 119 -19.01 -4.32 6.36
N PHE A 120 -19.46 -3.08 6.20
CA PHE A 120 -20.62 -2.56 6.91
C PHE A 120 -21.93 -3.24 6.49
N ALA A 121 -22.12 -3.49 5.19
CA ALA A 121 -23.31 -4.14 4.67
C ALA A 121 -23.53 -5.55 5.26
N ARG A 122 -22.45 -6.24 5.66
CA ARG A 122 -22.48 -7.56 6.31
C ARG A 122 -22.25 -7.50 7.83
N HIS A 123 -22.23 -6.31 8.41
CA HIS A 123 -21.94 -6.14 9.83
C HIS A 123 -23.10 -6.64 10.69
N ASP A 124 -22.75 -7.39 11.72
CA ASP A 124 -23.67 -7.91 12.73
C ASP A 124 -23.02 -7.68 14.11
N PRO A 125 -23.67 -6.92 15.02
CA PRO A 125 -23.13 -6.64 16.36
C PRO A 125 -22.81 -7.91 17.15
N HIS A 126 -23.56 -9.01 16.97
CA HIS A 126 -23.30 -10.26 17.68
C HIS A 126 -21.96 -10.89 17.31
N LYS A 127 -21.49 -10.66 16.07
CA LYS A 127 -20.22 -11.18 15.56
C LYS A 127 -19.02 -10.30 15.91
N SER A 128 -19.23 -9.16 16.57
CA SER A 128 -18.17 -8.21 16.95
C SER A 128 -17.40 -8.63 18.21
N ARG A 129 -18.00 -9.50 19.04
CA ARG A 129 -17.45 -9.94 20.33
C ARG A 129 -16.06 -10.57 20.14
N GLY A 130 -15.10 -10.13 20.94
CA GLY A 130 -13.74 -10.70 20.97
C GLY A 130 -12.82 -10.29 19.81
N LYS A 131 -13.25 -9.41 18.89
CA LYS A 131 -12.47 -9.03 17.69
C LYS A 131 -11.69 -7.70 17.85
N GLY A 132 -11.70 -7.08 19.02
CA GLY A 132 -11.10 -5.76 19.28
C GLY A 132 -11.53 -4.71 18.26
N GLN A 133 -10.58 -3.94 17.71
CA GLN A 133 -10.87 -2.92 16.68
C GLN A 133 -11.49 -3.48 15.40
N LYS A 134 -11.20 -4.73 15.03
CA LYS A 134 -11.77 -5.36 13.82
C LYS A 134 -13.26 -5.65 13.98
N GLY A 135 -13.76 -5.72 15.22
CA GLY A 135 -15.18 -5.87 15.52
C GLY A 135 -15.99 -4.59 15.33
N PHE A 136 -15.34 -3.42 15.27
CA PHE A 136 -16.03 -2.15 15.09
C PHE A 136 -16.57 -2.02 13.66
N PRO A 137 -17.82 -1.59 13.48
CA PRO A 137 -18.39 -1.32 12.16
C PRO A 137 -17.71 -0.11 11.51
N PHE A 138 -17.90 0.07 10.20
CA PHE A 138 -17.45 1.27 9.51
C PHE A 138 -18.10 2.51 10.14
N ARG A 139 -17.26 3.38 10.72
CA ARG A 139 -17.64 4.53 11.54
C ARG A 139 -18.72 5.38 10.88
N ASP A 140 -18.44 5.92 9.70
CA ASP A 140 -19.25 6.96 9.09
C ASP A 140 -20.69 6.45 8.83
N ALA A 141 -20.81 5.23 8.28
CA ALA A 141 -22.12 4.62 8.01
C ALA A 141 -22.85 4.19 9.29
N TYR A 142 -22.12 3.65 10.27
CA TYR A 142 -22.72 3.21 11.54
C TYR A 142 -23.27 4.39 12.34
N LEU A 143 -22.49 5.46 12.50
CA LEU A 143 -22.91 6.66 13.22
C LEU A 143 -24.05 7.39 12.49
N THR A 144 -24.05 7.36 11.15
CA THR A 144 -25.16 7.93 10.36
C THR A 144 -26.46 7.16 10.60
N LYS A 145 -26.37 5.83 10.75
CA LYS A 145 -27.51 4.97 11.08
C LYS A 145 -27.97 5.12 12.53
N MET A 146 -27.06 5.41 13.48
CA MET A 146 -27.40 5.67 14.89
C MET A 146 -28.13 7.01 15.10
N ASN A 147 -27.90 7.98 14.23
CA ASN A 147 -28.52 9.29 14.35
C ASN A 147 -30.00 9.25 13.93
N GLU A 148 -30.90 9.31 14.90
CA GLU A 148 -32.36 9.27 14.71
C GLU A 148 -32.88 10.33 13.72
N ALA A 149 -32.25 11.51 13.67
CA ALA A 149 -32.65 12.59 12.76
C ALA A 149 -32.52 12.19 11.28
N ASN A 150 -31.65 11.22 10.97
CA ASN A 150 -31.49 10.70 9.62
C ASN A 150 -32.51 9.62 9.25
N GLY A 151 -33.31 9.14 10.21
CA GLY A 151 -34.36 8.14 9.96
C GLY A 151 -35.48 8.66 9.04
N ILE A 152 -35.61 9.99 8.89
CA ILE A 152 -36.60 10.63 8.03
C ILE A 152 -35.91 11.19 6.80
N THR A 153 -36.07 10.50 5.67
CA THR A 153 -35.65 11.03 4.37
C THR A 153 -36.69 12.01 3.85
N ARG A 154 -36.28 13.24 3.54
CA ARG A 154 -37.19 14.26 3.00
C ARG A 154 -37.63 13.88 1.58
N PRO A 155 -38.92 14.10 1.22
CA PRO A 155 -39.37 13.91 -0.15
C PRO A 155 -38.73 14.95 -1.08
N PRO A 156 -38.68 14.70 -2.40
CA PRO A 156 -38.30 15.71 -3.37
C PRO A 156 -39.22 16.93 -3.23
N THR A 157 -38.66 18.13 -3.35
CA THR A 157 -39.41 19.38 -3.18
C THR A 157 -40.50 19.51 -4.24
N LEU A 158 -41.59 20.21 -3.90
CA LEU A 158 -42.73 20.41 -4.82
C LEU A 158 -42.30 21.04 -6.14
N GLU A 159 -41.38 22.01 -6.09
CA GLU A 159 -40.75 22.62 -7.26
C GLU A 159 -40.05 21.58 -8.13
N THR A 160 -39.20 20.72 -7.55
CA THR A 160 -38.48 19.69 -8.30
C THR A 160 -39.44 18.69 -8.97
N ILE A 161 -40.53 18.32 -8.30
CA ILE A 161 -41.54 17.41 -8.88
C ILE A 161 -42.29 18.11 -10.02
N MET A 162 -42.70 19.36 -9.82
CA MET A 162 -43.45 20.13 -10.80
C MET A 162 -42.60 20.43 -12.04
N ASP A 163 -41.35 20.85 -11.88
CA ASP A 163 -40.43 21.13 -12.99
C ASP A 163 -40.22 19.90 -13.86
N ARG A 164 -39.98 18.73 -13.23
CA ARG A 164 -39.87 17.46 -13.96
C ARG A 164 -41.15 17.10 -14.69
N ALA A 165 -42.31 17.33 -14.08
CA ALA A 165 -43.60 17.05 -14.68
C ALA A 165 -43.91 17.99 -15.87
N VAL A 166 -43.56 19.28 -15.76
CA VAL A 166 -43.71 20.25 -16.85
C VAL A 166 -42.81 19.88 -18.02
N GLN A 167 -41.53 19.60 -17.78
CA GLN A 167 -40.59 19.21 -18.84
C GLN A 167 -41.05 17.94 -19.56
N GLN A 168 -41.40 16.88 -18.80
CA GLN A 168 -41.79 15.60 -19.40
C GLN A 168 -43.16 15.65 -20.10
N LYS A 169 -44.17 16.28 -19.50
CA LYS A 169 -45.55 16.23 -20.01
C LYS A 169 -45.92 17.37 -20.95
N HIS A 170 -45.45 18.59 -20.68
CA HIS A 170 -45.83 19.77 -21.46
C HIS A 170 -44.80 20.11 -22.55
N GLN A 171 -43.50 19.91 -22.27
CA GLN A 171 -42.42 20.23 -23.22
C GLN A 171 -41.92 19.01 -23.99
N HIS A 172 -42.41 17.81 -23.68
CA HIS A 172 -42.00 16.53 -24.27
C HIS A 172 -40.48 16.27 -24.21
N THR A 173 -39.80 16.84 -23.21
CA THR A 173 -38.37 16.66 -22.99
C THR A 173 -38.14 15.75 -21.79
N HIS A 174 -37.33 14.71 -21.99
CA HIS A 174 -37.00 13.79 -20.90
C HIS A 174 -35.97 14.42 -19.97
N VAL A 175 -36.29 14.55 -18.68
CA VAL A 175 -35.32 14.98 -17.67
C VAL A 175 -34.30 13.86 -17.44
N LEU A 176 -33.10 14.03 -18.00
CA LEU A 176 -31.99 13.10 -17.81
C LEU A 176 -31.29 13.36 -16.47
N ILE A 177 -30.98 12.27 -15.77
CA ILE A 177 -30.15 12.33 -14.55
C ILE A 177 -28.71 12.66 -14.98
N PRO A 178 -27.90 13.39 -14.18
CA PRO A 178 -26.56 13.80 -14.60
C PRO A 178 -25.63 12.69 -15.11
N MET A 179 -25.84 11.44 -14.68
CA MET A 179 -25.08 10.26 -15.11
C MET A 179 -25.57 9.63 -16.43
N GLN A 180 -26.73 10.04 -16.94
CA GLN A 180 -27.30 9.60 -18.23
C GLN A 180 -26.97 10.60 -19.36
N VAL A 181 -26.55 11.82 -19.02
CA VAL A 181 -26.20 12.85 -19.98
C VAL A 181 -24.88 12.49 -20.69
N GLN A 182 -24.90 12.49 -22.02
CA GLN A 182 -23.69 12.36 -22.83
C GLN A 182 -22.89 13.65 -22.76
N ARG A 183 -21.65 13.57 -22.27
CA ARG A 183 -20.75 14.73 -22.12
C ARG A 183 -19.59 14.72 -23.10
N ASP A 184 -19.27 13.55 -23.66
CA ASP A 184 -18.31 13.43 -24.74
C ASP A 184 -19.02 13.71 -26.07
N VAL A 185 -18.61 14.78 -26.76
CA VAL A 185 -19.21 15.18 -28.04
C VAL A 185 -18.85 14.24 -29.18
N GLY A 186 -17.76 13.47 -29.05
CA GLY A 186 -17.25 12.56 -30.09
C GLY A 186 -17.67 11.11 -29.91
N ARG A 187 -18.37 10.77 -28.82
CA ARG A 187 -18.71 9.39 -28.46
C ARG A 187 -20.14 9.29 -27.95
N SER A 188 -20.75 8.13 -28.18
CA SER A 188 -22.02 7.75 -27.56
C SER A 188 -21.76 6.60 -26.60
N GLU A 189 -21.69 6.89 -25.31
CA GLU A 189 -21.37 5.91 -24.28
C GLU A 189 -22.65 5.24 -23.75
N ALA A 190 -22.56 3.96 -23.40
CA ALA A 190 -23.68 3.28 -22.76
C ALA A 190 -23.95 3.89 -21.37
N PRO A 191 -25.22 4.15 -21.01
CA PRO A 191 -25.55 4.71 -19.71
C PRO A 191 -25.16 3.72 -18.59
N LEU A 192 -24.66 4.26 -17.48
CA LEU A 192 -24.22 3.46 -16.34
C LEU A 192 -25.40 2.69 -15.70
N PRO A 193 -25.26 1.40 -15.35
CA PRO A 193 -26.35 0.60 -14.79
C PRO A 193 -26.94 1.14 -13.47
N CYS A 194 -26.15 1.89 -12.71
CA CYS A 194 -26.59 2.50 -11.45
C CYS A 194 -27.30 3.85 -11.62
N ALA A 195 -27.29 4.44 -12.82
CA ALA A 195 -27.84 5.77 -13.07
C ALA A 195 -29.36 5.78 -12.85
N GLY A 196 -29.80 6.44 -11.77
CA GLY A 196 -31.21 6.56 -11.39
C GLY A 196 -31.79 5.40 -10.58
N ASN A 197 -31.00 4.36 -10.32
CA ASN A 197 -31.48 3.17 -9.61
C ASN A 197 -31.12 3.15 -8.11
N ILE A 198 -30.17 3.99 -7.68
CA ILE A 198 -29.77 4.07 -6.27
C ILE A 198 -30.76 4.97 -5.52
N PRO A 199 -31.53 4.45 -4.55
CA PRO A 199 -32.45 5.27 -3.78
C PRO A 199 -31.69 6.24 -2.87
N VAL A 200 -32.23 7.44 -2.71
CA VAL A 200 -31.72 8.42 -1.75
C VAL A 200 -32.30 8.09 -0.37
N ASP A 201 -31.44 7.82 0.60
CA ASP A 201 -31.81 7.48 1.97
C ASP A 201 -30.83 8.16 2.93
N SER A 202 -31.34 9.12 3.72
CA SER A 202 -30.53 9.90 4.65
C SER A 202 -29.90 9.04 5.75
N SER A 203 -30.48 7.87 6.06
CA SER A 203 -29.92 6.93 7.03
C SER A 203 -28.71 6.17 6.48
N ARG A 204 -28.52 6.15 5.15
CA ARG A 204 -27.42 5.47 4.47
C ARG A 204 -26.35 6.45 4.01
N PHE A 205 -26.74 7.52 3.31
CA PHE A 205 -25.81 8.49 2.73
C PHE A 205 -26.55 9.80 2.33
N PRO A 206 -25.94 11.00 2.47
CA PRO A 206 -24.57 11.29 2.93
C PRO A 206 -24.37 11.06 4.42
N PHE A 207 -23.11 10.85 4.82
CA PHE A 207 -22.80 10.60 6.23
C PHE A 207 -23.03 11.85 7.08
N ARG A 208 -23.88 11.73 8.08
CA ARG A 208 -24.25 12.78 9.03
C ARG A 208 -24.44 12.15 10.39
N TRP A 209 -23.68 12.57 11.39
CA TRP A 209 -23.74 11.96 12.72
C TRP A 209 -23.80 13.01 13.82
N LYS A 210 -24.16 12.57 15.03
CA LYS A 210 -24.05 13.39 16.25
C LYS A 210 -22.60 13.38 16.74
N THR A 211 -22.15 14.50 17.30
CA THR A 211 -20.77 14.63 17.79
C THR A 211 -20.53 13.75 19.02
N GLU A 212 -21.53 13.57 19.88
CA GLU A 212 -21.45 12.73 21.09
C GLU A 212 -21.12 11.27 20.74
N ASP A 213 -21.90 10.65 19.84
CA ASP A 213 -21.69 9.28 19.37
C ASP A 213 -20.32 9.11 18.68
N TRP A 214 -19.83 10.15 18.00
CA TRP A 214 -18.51 10.14 17.37
C TRP A 214 -17.38 10.07 18.39
N TYR A 215 -17.45 10.89 19.44
CA TYR A 215 -16.45 10.85 20.52
C TYR A 215 -16.46 9.50 21.24
N GLU A 216 -17.64 8.96 21.56
CA GLU A 216 -17.76 7.65 22.20
C GLU A 216 -17.16 6.55 21.30
N TYR A 217 -17.47 6.56 20.01
CA TYR A 217 -16.97 5.57 19.06
C TYR A 217 -15.44 5.58 18.96
N GLU A 218 -14.81 6.75 18.80
CA GLU A 218 -13.35 6.83 18.67
C GLU A 218 -12.64 6.40 19.96
N VAL A 219 -13.14 6.83 21.12
CA VAL A 219 -12.59 6.42 22.42
C VAL A 219 -12.76 4.91 22.61
N ALA A 220 -13.94 4.36 22.35
CA ALA A 220 -14.21 2.93 22.48
C ALA A 220 -13.33 2.09 21.55
N LYS A 221 -13.13 2.53 20.30
CA LYS A 221 -12.27 1.85 19.32
C LYS A 221 -10.81 1.81 19.75
N VAL A 222 -10.29 2.90 20.31
CA VAL A 222 -8.92 2.95 20.83
C VAL A 222 -8.77 2.08 22.08
N ARG A 223 -9.68 2.21 23.05
CA ARG A 223 -9.67 1.45 24.31
C ARG A 223 -9.76 -0.06 24.09
N ASN A 224 -10.55 -0.50 23.12
CA ASN A 224 -10.73 -1.92 22.78
C ASN A 224 -9.62 -2.50 21.88
N GLY A 225 -8.52 -1.77 21.64
CA GLY A 225 -7.43 -2.23 20.78
C GLY A 225 -6.80 -3.57 21.17
N ARG A 226 -6.73 -3.86 22.47
CA ARG A 226 -6.12 -5.10 23.01
C ARG A 226 -7.10 -6.18 23.42
N PHE A 227 -8.41 -5.90 23.38
CA PHE A 227 -9.46 -6.84 23.78
C PHE A 227 -9.79 -7.78 22.62
N VAL A 228 -8.81 -8.63 22.28
CA VAL A 228 -8.89 -9.60 21.18
C VAL A 228 -8.70 -11.00 21.75
N PHE A 229 -9.65 -11.89 21.46
CA PHE A 229 -9.50 -13.31 21.73
C PHE A 229 -9.01 -13.97 20.44
N GLU A 230 -7.68 -14.17 20.34
CA GLU A 230 -7.06 -14.72 19.12
C GLU A 230 -7.39 -16.22 18.96
N ASN A 231 -7.50 -16.94 20.07
CA ASN A 231 -7.63 -18.40 20.05
C ASN A 231 -9.11 -18.78 20.18
N THR A 232 -9.84 -18.76 19.07
CA THR A 232 -11.26 -19.14 19.04
C THR A 232 -11.48 -20.53 18.43
N GLU A 233 -12.65 -21.12 18.68
CA GLU A 233 -13.17 -22.30 17.97
C GLU A 233 -13.82 -21.93 16.62
N GLU A 234 -13.57 -20.73 16.09
CA GLU A 234 -14.12 -20.26 14.79
C GLU A 234 -13.42 -20.98 13.64
N ASP A 235 -14.16 -21.38 12.61
CA ASP A 235 -13.59 -22.14 11.49
C ASP A 235 -12.55 -21.34 10.68
N GLY A 236 -11.56 -22.07 10.14
CA GLY A 236 -10.64 -21.56 9.14
C GLY A 236 -9.51 -20.70 9.71
N ILE A 237 -9.42 -19.45 9.26
CA ILE A 237 -8.26 -18.57 9.54
C ILE A 237 -8.40 -17.89 10.91
N HIS A 238 -9.61 -17.87 11.47
CA HIS A 238 -9.94 -17.05 12.63
C HIS A 238 -9.91 -17.82 13.95
N GLY A 239 -9.88 -19.15 13.89
CA GLY A 239 -9.64 -20.01 15.03
C GLY A 239 -8.29 -20.70 14.99
N SER A 240 -7.69 -20.82 16.17
CA SER A 240 -6.44 -21.54 16.40
C SER A 240 -6.33 -21.85 17.88
N GLU A 241 -5.74 -22.99 18.24
CA GLU A 241 -5.53 -23.35 19.63
C GLU A 241 -4.39 -22.55 20.28
N VAL A 242 -3.36 -22.19 19.50
CA VAL A 242 -2.20 -21.42 19.95
C VAL A 242 -1.81 -20.38 18.90
N THR A 243 -1.50 -19.16 19.36
CA THR A 243 -1.03 -18.06 18.49
C THR A 243 0.35 -17.60 18.94
N TYR A 244 1.35 -17.75 18.07
CA TYR A 244 2.68 -17.18 18.28
C TYR A 244 2.86 -15.91 17.46
N LYS A 245 3.34 -14.84 18.10
CA LYS A 245 3.68 -13.57 17.45
C LYS A 245 5.15 -13.28 17.67
N ILE A 246 5.97 -13.53 16.65
CA ILE A 246 7.41 -13.23 16.68
C ILE A 246 7.59 -11.82 16.11
N VAL A 247 8.06 -10.89 16.95
CA VAL A 247 8.32 -9.51 16.55
C VAL A 247 9.80 -9.39 16.20
N LEU A 248 10.09 -9.11 14.94
CA LEU A 248 11.45 -8.93 14.42
C LEU A 248 11.80 -7.45 14.40
N GLU A 249 12.94 -7.11 14.97
CA GLU A 249 13.47 -5.74 14.99
C GLU A 249 14.82 -5.67 14.28
N GLY A 250 15.08 -4.56 13.61
CA GLY A 250 16.31 -4.33 12.88
C GLY A 250 16.55 -2.86 12.63
N PHE A 251 17.82 -2.49 12.41
CA PHE A 251 18.23 -1.10 12.20
C PHE A 251 17.80 -0.54 10.84
N TRP A 252 17.60 -1.41 9.86
CA TRP A 252 17.25 -1.05 8.50
C TRP A 252 16.02 -1.82 8.04
N ASP A 253 15.09 -1.12 7.39
CA ASP A 253 13.80 -1.69 6.99
C ASP A 253 13.92 -2.90 6.07
N HIS A 254 14.78 -2.81 5.06
CA HIS A 254 15.04 -3.90 4.12
C HIS A 254 15.75 -5.10 4.78
N HIS A 255 16.45 -4.92 5.91
CA HIS A 255 16.97 -6.05 6.70
C HIS A 255 15.83 -6.82 7.36
N VAL A 256 14.88 -6.10 7.97
CA VAL A 256 13.72 -6.71 8.62
C VAL A 256 12.83 -7.40 7.60
N MET A 257 12.64 -6.81 6.42
CA MET A 257 11.88 -7.42 5.33
C MET A 257 12.47 -8.76 4.90
N LYS A 258 13.77 -8.81 4.57
CA LYS A 258 14.44 -10.05 4.15
C LYS A 258 14.48 -11.09 5.27
N LEU A 259 14.72 -10.66 6.52
CA LEU A 259 14.69 -11.55 7.68
C LEU A 259 13.29 -12.12 7.92
N ALA A 260 12.24 -11.33 7.73
CA ALA A 260 10.87 -11.80 7.85
C ALA A 260 10.54 -12.86 6.79
N ASP A 261 11.02 -12.69 5.56
CA ASP A 261 10.87 -13.71 4.50
C ASP A 261 11.61 -15.01 4.86
N ASP A 262 12.86 -14.92 5.33
CA ASP A 262 13.66 -16.08 5.75
C ASP A 262 13.00 -16.83 6.92
N VAL A 263 12.58 -16.10 7.96
CA VAL A 263 11.89 -16.67 9.13
C VAL A 263 10.52 -17.22 8.75
N CYS A 264 9.85 -16.71 7.71
CA CYS A 264 8.57 -17.27 7.25
C CYS A 264 8.73 -18.60 6.49
N ILE A 265 9.84 -18.80 5.78
CA ILE A 265 10.09 -20.03 5.01
C ILE A 265 10.36 -21.23 5.93
N VAL A 266 11.07 -21.01 7.05
CA VAL A 266 11.46 -22.09 7.97
C VAL A 266 10.25 -22.84 8.58
N PRO A 267 9.25 -22.16 9.20
CA PRO A 267 8.03 -22.81 9.69
C PRO A 267 7.16 -23.37 8.57
N GLN A 268 7.16 -22.78 7.36
CA GLN A 268 6.47 -23.36 6.22
C GLN A 268 7.07 -24.73 5.83
N GLY A 269 8.38 -24.87 5.90
CA GLY A 269 9.07 -26.16 5.68
C GLY A 269 8.81 -27.17 6.80
N CYS A 270 8.89 -26.74 8.07
CA CYS A 270 8.76 -27.64 9.23
C CYS A 270 7.31 -28.01 9.59
N GLY A 271 6.35 -27.10 9.39
CA GLY A 271 4.92 -27.36 9.64
C GLY A 271 4.31 -28.30 8.59
N SER A 272 4.78 -28.21 7.35
CA SER A 272 4.31 -29.07 6.25
C SER A 272 4.80 -30.52 6.37
N SER A 273 5.91 -30.78 7.09
CA SER A 273 6.47 -32.13 7.21
C SER A 273 5.80 -33.00 8.28
N ASN A 274 5.04 -32.39 9.21
CA ASN A 274 4.37 -33.14 10.29
C ASN A 274 2.84 -33.09 10.27
N TYR A 275 2.18 -32.18 9.55
CA TYR A 275 0.71 -32.14 9.50
C TYR A 275 0.19 -31.68 8.12
N ARG A 276 -0.59 -32.54 7.46
CA ARG A 276 -1.49 -32.13 6.35
C ARG A 276 -2.62 -31.27 6.94
N GLY A 277 -2.40 -29.97 7.12
CA GLY A 277 -3.49 -29.07 7.52
C GLY A 277 -3.12 -27.64 7.91
N GLU A 278 -1.87 -27.34 8.26
CA GLU A 278 -1.54 -26.04 8.86
C GLU A 278 -1.09 -25.00 7.83
N THR A 279 -1.93 -23.98 7.59
CA THR A 279 -1.57 -22.84 6.76
C THR A 279 -0.86 -21.77 7.59
N TRP A 280 0.46 -21.64 7.41
CA TRP A 280 1.24 -20.50 7.90
C TRP A 280 0.91 -19.24 7.10
N ARG A 281 0.62 -18.12 7.78
CA ARG A 281 0.41 -16.81 7.13
C ARG A 281 1.56 -15.85 7.41
N GLY A 282 1.96 -15.17 6.35
CA GLY A 282 3.14 -14.32 6.27
C GLY A 282 3.12 -13.06 7.12
N ALA A 283 4.31 -12.48 7.24
CA ALA A 283 4.61 -11.26 7.95
C ALA A 283 3.67 -10.11 7.55
N THR A 284 3.11 -9.41 8.53
CA THR A 284 2.35 -8.17 8.30
C THR A 284 3.14 -6.99 8.81
N ARG A 285 3.47 -6.06 7.91
CA ARG A 285 3.91 -4.71 8.24
C ARG A 285 2.68 -3.81 8.24
N HIS A 286 2.40 -3.14 9.37
CA HIS A 286 1.36 -2.12 9.54
C HIS A 286 0.14 -2.24 8.59
N GLY A 287 -0.68 -3.29 8.77
CA GLY A 287 -2.03 -3.34 8.21
C GLY A 287 -2.16 -3.69 6.71
N ARG A 288 -1.09 -4.10 6.00
CA ARG A 288 -1.22 -4.70 4.66
C ARG A 288 -0.83 -6.19 4.68
N PRO A 289 -1.69 -7.11 4.18
CA PRO A 289 -1.32 -8.51 4.05
C PRO A 289 -0.31 -8.69 2.90
N PHE A 290 0.81 -9.35 3.18
CA PHE A 290 1.70 -9.90 2.16
C PHE A 290 0.93 -10.95 1.33
N ARG A 291 0.91 -10.81 0.01
CA ARG A 291 0.30 -11.81 -0.88
C ARG A 291 1.28 -12.97 -1.06
N GLY A 292 0.93 -14.13 -0.53
CA GLY A 292 1.67 -15.37 -0.78
C GLY A 292 1.68 -15.72 -2.27
N CYS A 293 2.86 -16.06 -2.77
CA CYS A 293 3.06 -16.69 -4.06
C CYS A 293 2.33 -18.04 -4.09
N ARG A 294 1.18 -18.12 -4.78
CA ARG A 294 0.67 -19.42 -5.25
C ARG A 294 1.52 -19.84 -6.44
N ARG A 295 2.40 -20.83 -6.25
CA ARG A 295 2.92 -21.62 -7.36
C ARG A 295 1.74 -22.36 -8.00
N SER A 296 1.46 -22.05 -9.27
CA SER A 296 0.58 -22.84 -10.12
C SER A 296 1.23 -24.22 -10.30
N GLY A 297 0.68 -25.23 -9.63
CA GLY A 297 0.97 -26.63 -9.95
C GLY A 297 0.40 -26.92 -11.33
N ALA A 298 1.28 -27.18 -12.28
CA ALA A 298 0.93 -27.81 -13.54
C ALA A 298 0.59 -29.27 -13.25
N ASP A 299 -0.68 -29.63 -13.38
CA ASP A 299 -1.08 -31.03 -13.45
C ASP A 299 -0.51 -31.63 -14.74
N ARG A 300 0.38 -32.61 -14.56
CA ARG A 300 0.86 -33.50 -15.61
C ARG A 300 0.54 -34.94 -15.20
N HIS A 301 -0.20 -35.58 -16.10
CA HIS A 301 -0.31 -37.01 -16.41
C HIS A 301 -1.41 -37.87 -15.78
N LEU A 302 -2.21 -38.37 -16.74
CA LEU A 302 -3.00 -39.61 -16.84
C LEU A 302 -4.33 -39.68 -16.07
#